data_AF-A0A2B8AK03-F1
#
_entry.id   AF-A0A2B8AK03-F1
#
_cell.length_a   1.000
_cell.length_b   1.000
_cell.length_c   1.000
_cell.angle_alpha   90.00
_cell.angle_beta   90.00
_cell.angle_gamma   90.00
#
_symmetry.space_group_name_H-M   'P 1'
#
loop_
_entity.id
_entity.type
_entity.pdbx_description
1 polymer ?
#
loop_
_entity_poly.entity_id
_entity_poly.type
_entity_poly.pdbx_seq_one_letter_code
_entity_poly.pdbx_strand_id
1 'polypeptide(L)'
;GGAGGTRVGGLDPGQSEDAFEMWLRGQGKALYTRDGKLGFTEDDLTRWWAWCDGLRKRGAVSEARQTTQLDGSVENTPLGRQQAVSDINWDAPASGYEAILGGPGSTALAPMPTGEDGTPGQYFKPSMFAGVSAATAHPEEAAALIDFIVNDPDAVEILGAGRGLPVNDRLRERLEPELTGFDRVIAAHHRSLEDRLKP
;
A
#
# COMPACT_ATOMS: atom_id res chain seq x y z
N GLY A 1 28.45 4.55 15.60
CA GLY A 1 29.24 3.67 14.73
C GLY A 1 28.51 2.35 14.62
N GLY A 2 28.10 1.98 13.41
CA GLY A 2 27.38 0.73 13.13
C GLY A 2 27.47 0.43 11.64
N ALA A 3 28.20 -0.64 11.32
CA ALA A 3 28.48 -1.26 10.04
C ALA A 3 27.81 -0.67 8.78
N GLY A 4 28.62 -0.01 7.94
CA GLY A 4 28.31 0.26 6.54
C GLY A 4 28.32 -1.03 5.71
N GLY A 5 27.32 -1.88 5.91
CA GLY A 5 26.97 -2.92 4.93
C GLY A 5 26.41 -2.26 3.67
N THR A 6 26.75 -2.79 2.50
CA THR A 6 26.16 -2.35 1.23
C THR A 6 24.65 -2.55 1.31
N ARG A 7 23.89 -1.44 1.33
CA ARG A 7 22.44 -1.48 1.24
C ARG A 7 22.02 -1.97 -0.14
N VAL A 8 21.10 -2.93 -0.19
CA VAL A 8 20.51 -3.40 -1.44
C VAL A 8 19.44 -2.44 -1.94
N GLY A 9 19.03 -2.60 -3.20
CA GLY A 9 18.03 -1.75 -3.85
C GLY A 9 16.68 -1.75 -3.13
N GLY A 10 16.16 -2.92 -2.74
CA GLY A 10 14.85 -3.02 -2.09
C GLY A 10 14.59 -4.33 -1.36
N LEU A 11 13.42 -4.44 -0.72
CA LEU A 11 12.88 -5.71 -0.23
C LEU A 11 12.70 -6.70 -1.41
N ASP A 12 13.01 -7.98 -1.19
CA ASP A 12 12.67 -9.05 -2.14
C ASP A 12 11.14 -9.22 -2.22
N PRO A 13 10.51 -8.93 -3.38
CA PRO A 13 9.07 -9.02 -3.53
C PRO A 13 8.57 -10.46 -3.67
N GLY A 14 9.45 -11.46 -3.86
CA GLY A 14 9.05 -12.83 -4.21
C GLY A 14 8.19 -13.55 -3.17
N GLN A 15 8.18 -13.06 -1.93
CA GLN A 15 7.34 -13.54 -0.82
C GLN A 15 5.94 -12.91 -0.77
N SER A 16 5.73 -11.78 -1.45
CA SER A 16 4.55 -10.92 -1.27
C SER A 16 3.46 -11.26 -2.29
N GLU A 17 2.30 -11.65 -1.78
CA GLU A 17 1.07 -11.78 -2.58
C GLU A 17 0.67 -10.45 -3.21
N ASP A 18 0.71 -9.35 -2.45
CA ASP A 18 0.35 -8.00 -2.93
C ASP A 18 1.25 -7.56 -4.10
N ALA A 19 2.57 -7.77 -3.99
CA ALA A 19 3.50 -7.44 -5.07
C ALA A 19 3.24 -8.29 -6.33
N PHE A 20 2.89 -9.57 -6.16
CA PHE A 20 2.50 -10.44 -7.26
C PHE A 20 1.17 -10.01 -7.89
N GLU A 21 0.18 -9.64 -7.08
CA GLU A 21 -1.09 -9.08 -7.57
C GLU A 21 -0.84 -7.83 -8.42
N MET A 22 -0.05 -6.87 -7.92
CA MET A 22 0.33 -5.67 -8.66
C MET A 22 0.97 -6.02 -10.02
N TRP A 23 1.89 -6.98 -10.03
CA TRP A 23 2.57 -7.43 -11.24
C TRP A 23 1.61 -8.10 -12.26
N LEU A 24 0.67 -8.92 -11.79
CA LEU A 24 -0.38 -9.51 -12.62
C LEU A 24 -1.30 -8.46 -13.22
N ARG A 25 -1.74 -7.49 -12.40
CA ARG A 25 -2.62 -6.40 -12.81
C ARG A 25 -1.99 -5.53 -13.89
N GLY A 26 -0.69 -5.26 -13.78
CA GLY A 26 0.09 -4.58 -14.82
C GLY A 26 0.13 -5.32 -16.15
N GLN A 27 -0.23 -6.60 -16.18
CA GLN A 27 -0.37 -7.43 -17.40
C GLN A 27 -1.84 -7.66 -17.79
N GLY A 28 -2.78 -6.90 -17.21
CA GLY A 28 -4.22 -7.07 -17.44
C GLY A 28 -4.81 -8.34 -16.82
N LYS A 29 -4.12 -8.98 -15.88
CA LYS A 29 -4.57 -10.16 -15.14
C LYS A 29 -5.08 -9.78 -13.75
N ALA A 30 -5.61 -10.77 -13.04
CA ALA A 30 -6.06 -10.62 -11.66
C ALA A 30 -5.53 -11.77 -10.81
N LEU A 31 -5.45 -11.57 -9.50
CA LEU A 31 -5.07 -12.66 -8.59
C LEU A 31 -6.17 -13.72 -8.51
N TYR A 32 -7.43 -13.27 -8.45
CA TYR A 32 -8.61 -14.12 -8.46
C TYR A 32 -9.61 -13.68 -9.54
N THR A 33 -10.30 -14.65 -10.14
CA THR A 33 -11.42 -14.43 -11.04
C THR A 33 -12.70 -14.10 -10.26
N ARG A 34 -13.72 -13.57 -10.93
CA ARG A 34 -15.02 -13.26 -10.30
C ARG A 34 -15.73 -14.46 -9.69
N ASP A 35 -15.46 -15.66 -10.20
CA ASP A 35 -15.98 -16.93 -9.66
C ASP A 35 -15.07 -17.57 -8.60
N GLY A 36 -14.08 -16.84 -8.09
CA GLY A 36 -13.24 -17.25 -6.96
C GLY A 36 -12.14 -18.26 -7.31
N LYS A 37 -11.76 -18.38 -8.59
CA LYS A 37 -10.62 -19.20 -9.03
C LYS A 37 -9.36 -18.34 -9.14
N LEU A 38 -8.20 -18.99 -9.29
CA LEU A 38 -6.95 -18.28 -9.59
C LEU A 38 -7.07 -17.59 -10.96
N GLY A 39 -6.69 -16.31 -11.02
CA GLY A 39 -6.68 -15.51 -12.24
C GLY A 39 -5.33 -15.55 -13.01
N PHE A 40 -4.43 -16.44 -12.61
CA PHE A 40 -3.09 -16.62 -13.17
C PHE A 40 -2.76 -18.11 -13.38
N THR A 41 -1.72 -18.39 -14.15
CA THR A 41 -1.24 -19.75 -14.44
C THR A 41 0.06 -20.09 -13.71
N GLU A 42 0.44 -21.37 -13.71
CA GLU A 42 1.77 -21.81 -13.26
C GLU A 42 2.90 -21.07 -13.99
N ASP A 43 2.75 -20.81 -15.29
CA ASP A 43 3.71 -20.05 -16.08
C ASP A 43 3.86 -18.61 -15.58
N ASP A 44 2.76 -17.97 -15.17
CA ASP A 44 2.81 -16.60 -14.62
C ASP A 44 3.62 -16.56 -13.31
N LEU A 45 3.34 -17.52 -12.42
CA LEU A 45 4.03 -17.62 -11.14
C LEU A 45 5.51 -17.98 -11.32
N THR A 46 5.81 -18.87 -12.27
CA THR A 46 7.17 -19.24 -12.64
C THR A 46 7.95 -18.05 -13.18
N ARG A 47 7.34 -17.23 -14.05
CA ARG A 47 7.98 -15.98 -14.55
C ARG A 47 8.25 -14.99 -13.42
N TRP A 48 7.28 -14.79 -12.52
CA TRP A 48 7.45 -13.92 -11.35
C TRP A 48 8.62 -14.35 -10.46
N TRP A 49 8.68 -15.62 -10.09
CA TRP A 49 9.76 -16.12 -9.24
C TRP A 49 11.11 -16.19 -9.94
N ALA A 50 11.15 -16.48 -11.24
CA ALA A 50 12.38 -16.41 -12.02
C ALA A 50 12.93 -14.97 -12.07
N TRP A 51 12.06 -13.97 -12.19
CA TRP A 51 12.46 -12.56 -12.11
C TRP A 51 12.99 -12.20 -10.71
N CYS A 52 12.29 -12.60 -9.63
CA CYS A 52 12.74 -12.40 -8.25
C CYS A 52 14.10 -13.09 -7.99
N ASP A 53 14.28 -14.31 -8.48
CA ASP A 53 15.54 -15.05 -8.39
C ASP A 53 16.68 -14.31 -9.12
N GLY A 54 16.40 -13.73 -10.28
CA GLY A 54 17.32 -12.85 -10.98
C GLY A 54 17.73 -11.63 -10.16
N LEU A 55 16.81 -10.99 -9.45
CA LEU A 55 17.10 -9.87 -8.54
C LEU A 55 18.00 -10.31 -7.38
N ARG A 56 17.68 -11.45 -6.75
CA ARG A 56 18.48 -12.05 -5.67
C ARG A 56 19.90 -12.35 -6.11
N LYS A 57 20.08 -13.02 -7.26
CA LYS A 57 21.40 -13.38 -7.82
C LYS A 57 22.28 -12.18 -8.12
N ARG A 58 21.69 -11.02 -8.44
CA ARG A 58 22.42 -9.76 -8.67
C ARG A 58 22.64 -8.94 -7.40
N GLY A 59 22.15 -9.39 -6.25
CA GLY A 59 22.22 -8.62 -4.99
C GLY A 59 21.39 -7.33 -5.02
N ALA A 60 20.37 -7.26 -5.89
CA ALA A 60 19.55 -6.06 -6.05
C ALA A 60 18.47 -5.93 -4.96
N VAL A 61 18.11 -7.05 -4.32
CA VAL A 61 17.09 -7.11 -3.28
C VAL A 61 17.60 -7.81 -2.03
N SER A 62 16.85 -7.68 -0.94
CA SER A 62 17.19 -8.26 0.37
C SER A 62 17.37 -9.77 0.32
N GLU A 63 18.35 -10.28 1.06
CA GLU A 63 18.56 -11.71 1.23
C GLU A 63 17.44 -12.36 2.06
N ALA A 64 17.26 -13.69 1.92
CA ALA A 64 16.24 -14.45 2.63
C ALA A 64 16.23 -14.21 4.15
N ARG A 65 17.41 -14.12 4.79
CA ARG A 65 17.53 -13.84 6.24
C ARG A 65 16.90 -12.50 6.67
N GLN A 66 16.78 -11.55 5.75
CA GLN A 66 16.10 -10.28 5.99
C GLN A 66 14.60 -10.48 5.83
N THR A 67 14.17 -11.13 4.75
CA THR A 67 12.76 -11.39 4.46
C THR A 67 12.07 -12.27 5.52
N THR A 68 12.76 -13.22 6.14
CA THR A 68 12.20 -14.07 7.21
C THR A 68 11.89 -13.32 8.52
N GLN A 69 12.32 -12.06 8.63
CA GLN A 69 12.08 -11.24 9.82
C GLN A 69 10.82 -10.37 9.68
N LEU A 70 10.15 -10.38 8.52
CA LEU A 70 8.94 -9.61 8.30
C LEU A 70 7.82 -10.11 9.22
N ASP A 71 7.19 -9.18 9.94
CA ASP A 71 6.08 -9.42 10.86
C ASP A 71 4.90 -8.44 10.66
N GLY A 72 4.98 -7.62 9.60
CA GLY A 72 4.01 -6.58 9.29
C GLY A 72 4.36 -5.20 9.87
N SER A 73 5.38 -5.09 10.71
CA SER A 73 5.88 -3.82 11.23
C SER A 73 6.88 -3.18 10.27
N VAL A 74 6.93 -1.84 10.25
CA VAL A 74 7.90 -1.10 9.42
C VAL A 74 9.33 -1.29 9.93
N GLU A 75 9.52 -1.47 11.24
CA GLU A 75 10.80 -1.66 11.91
C GLU A 75 11.53 -2.91 11.44
N ASN A 76 10.78 -3.99 11.18
CA ASN A 76 11.36 -5.28 10.81
C ASN A 76 11.52 -5.49 9.29
N THR A 77 11.05 -4.54 8.49
CA THR A 77 11.37 -4.53 7.05
C THR A 77 12.87 -4.30 6.80
N PRO A 78 13.40 -4.70 5.63
CA PRO A 78 14.77 -4.35 5.25
C PRO A 78 15.01 -2.85 5.19
N LEU A 79 14.01 -2.04 4.81
CA LEU A 79 14.10 -0.58 4.82
C LEU A 79 14.20 -0.04 6.26
N GLY A 80 13.32 -0.48 7.17
CA GLY A 80 13.33 -0.07 8.58
C GLY A 80 14.62 -0.42 9.31
N ARG A 81 15.20 -1.58 9.02
CA ARG A 81 16.52 -2.00 9.53
C ARG A 81 17.71 -1.38 8.78
N GLN A 82 17.45 -0.46 7.85
CA GLN A 82 18.45 0.23 7.04
C GLN A 82 19.36 -0.71 6.24
N GLN A 83 18.84 -1.89 5.85
CA GLN A 83 19.52 -2.89 5.01
C GLN A 83 19.16 -2.76 3.52
N ALA A 84 18.05 -2.08 3.21
CA ALA A 84 17.63 -1.71 1.85
C ALA A 84 17.40 -0.20 1.74
N VAL A 85 17.39 0.34 0.52
CA VAL A 85 17.09 1.76 0.25
C VAL A 85 15.64 2.01 -0.17
N SER A 86 14.86 0.96 -0.44
CA SER A 86 13.44 1.05 -0.76
C SER A 86 12.67 -0.15 -0.22
N ASP A 87 11.35 -0.02 -0.19
CA ASP A 87 10.41 -1.08 0.18
C ASP A 87 9.20 -1.06 -0.76
N ILE A 88 8.50 -2.19 -0.86
CA ILE A 88 7.21 -2.31 -1.55
C ILE A 88 6.17 -2.63 -0.48
N ASN A 89 5.34 -1.65 -0.16
CA ASN A 89 4.33 -1.77 0.89
C ASN A 89 3.12 -0.88 0.56
N TRP A 90 2.02 -1.07 1.27
CA TRP A 90 0.93 -0.11 1.31
C TRP A 90 1.42 1.20 1.94
N ASP A 91 0.81 2.32 1.56
CA ASP A 91 1.17 3.66 2.00
C ASP A 91 0.71 3.98 3.43
N ALA A 92 -0.38 3.36 3.90
CA ALA A 92 -0.89 3.54 5.25
C ALA A 92 0.16 3.36 6.37
N PRO A 93 1.00 2.29 6.40
CA PRO A 93 2.05 2.16 7.41
C PRO A 93 3.27 3.09 7.17
N ALA A 94 3.36 3.77 6.02
CA ALA A 94 4.62 4.40 5.61
C ALA A 94 5.02 5.60 6.50
N SER A 95 4.07 6.22 7.20
CA SER A 95 4.36 7.26 8.21
C SER A 95 5.25 6.75 9.35
N GLY A 96 5.20 5.45 9.66
CA GLY A 96 6.04 4.83 10.67
C GLY A 96 7.53 4.81 10.31
N TYR A 97 7.89 4.84 9.02
CA TYR A 97 9.30 4.85 8.61
C TYR A 97 10.02 6.14 9.04
N GLU A 98 9.36 7.29 8.99
CA GLU A 98 10.00 8.56 9.36
C GLU A 98 10.48 8.56 10.82
N ALA A 99 9.75 7.90 11.71
CA ALA A 99 10.11 7.78 13.12
C ALA A 99 11.43 7.01 13.34
N ILE A 100 11.81 6.12 12.42
CA ILE A 100 12.98 5.23 12.54
C ILE A 100 14.11 5.54 11.55
N LEU A 101 13.84 6.31 10.49
CA LEU A 101 14.80 6.63 9.42
C LEU A 101 15.41 8.04 9.49
N GLY A 102 15.06 8.85 10.48
CA GLY A 102 15.70 10.15 10.73
C GLY A 102 14.76 11.35 10.76
N GLY A 103 13.46 11.11 10.92
CA GLY A 103 12.46 12.15 11.08
C GLY A 103 11.76 12.56 9.78
N PRO A 104 10.97 13.66 9.83
CA PRO A 104 10.19 14.13 8.71
C PRO A 104 11.02 14.35 7.43
N GLY A 105 10.54 13.84 6.30
CA GLY A 105 11.19 13.95 4.99
C GLY A 105 12.30 12.92 4.74
N SER A 106 12.49 11.94 5.63
CA SER A 106 13.46 10.84 5.42
C SER A 106 13.01 9.79 4.41
N THR A 107 11.73 9.81 4.02
CA THR A 107 11.12 8.90 3.04
C THR A 107 10.26 9.63 2.02
N ALA A 108 10.08 9.02 0.85
CA ALA A 108 9.18 9.49 -0.20
C ALA A 108 8.42 8.30 -0.81
N LEU A 109 7.24 8.56 -1.35
CA LEU A 109 6.45 7.57 -2.09
C LEU A 109 6.75 7.66 -3.59
N ALA A 110 6.84 6.51 -4.24
CA ALA A 110 6.97 6.38 -5.68
C ALA A 110 5.84 5.50 -6.23
N PRO A 111 5.36 5.73 -7.47
CA PRO A 111 4.35 4.88 -8.07
C PRO A 111 4.89 3.45 -8.24
N MET A 112 4.00 2.47 -8.15
CA MET A 112 4.34 1.09 -8.47
C MET A 112 4.66 0.94 -9.96
N PRO A 113 5.54 -0.01 -10.35
CA PRO A 113 5.80 -0.31 -11.75
C PRO A 113 4.53 -0.61 -12.55
N THR A 114 4.46 -0.12 -13.78
CA THR A 114 3.39 -0.41 -14.73
C THR A 114 3.81 -1.52 -15.70
N GLY A 115 2.83 -2.10 -16.41
CA GLY A 115 3.09 -2.92 -17.59
C GLY A 115 3.84 -2.17 -18.68
N GLU A 116 4.41 -2.91 -19.64
CA GLU A 116 5.16 -2.36 -20.77
C GLU A 116 4.32 -1.40 -21.63
N ASP A 117 3.01 -1.62 -21.69
CA ASP A 117 2.03 -0.79 -22.39
C ASP A 117 1.48 0.37 -21.53
N GLY A 118 2.02 0.55 -20.32
CA GLY A 118 1.57 1.55 -19.35
C GLY A 118 0.39 1.12 -18.47
N THR A 119 -0.10 -0.12 -18.60
CA THR A 119 -1.19 -0.64 -17.76
C THR A 119 -0.80 -0.58 -16.28
N PRO A 120 -1.54 0.13 -15.43
CA PRO A 120 -1.21 0.23 -14.01
C PRO A 120 -1.51 -1.09 -13.28
N GLY A 121 -0.52 -1.59 -12.54
CA GLY A 121 -0.75 -2.63 -11.53
C GLY A 121 -1.44 -2.06 -10.28
N GLN A 122 -1.05 -0.84 -9.90
CA GLN A 122 -1.54 -0.11 -8.75
C GLN A 122 -3.06 0.10 -8.78
N TYR A 123 -3.69 0.10 -7.62
CA TYR A 123 -5.11 0.42 -7.45
C TYR A 123 -5.35 1.02 -6.06
N PHE A 124 -6.44 1.78 -5.91
CA PHE A 124 -6.89 2.25 -4.61
C PHE A 124 -7.58 1.09 -3.88
N LYS A 125 -6.93 0.56 -2.85
CA LYS A 125 -7.48 -0.53 -2.02
C LYS A 125 -8.24 0.09 -0.83
N PRO A 126 -9.54 -0.19 -0.66
CA PRO A 126 -10.25 0.22 0.54
C PRO A 126 -9.61 -0.41 1.79
N SER A 127 -9.29 0.41 2.79
CA SER A 127 -8.64 -0.06 4.03
C SER A 127 -9.60 -0.91 4.88
N MET A 128 -10.85 -0.47 4.99
CA MET A 128 -11.89 -1.08 5.80
C MET A 128 -13.26 -0.90 5.16
N PHE A 129 -14.17 -1.82 5.48
CA PHE A 129 -15.58 -1.72 5.12
C PHE A 129 -16.44 -1.71 6.38
N ALA A 130 -17.42 -0.80 6.43
CA ALA A 130 -18.47 -0.82 7.44
C ALA A 130 -19.70 -1.53 6.87
N GLY A 131 -20.28 -2.46 7.64
CA GLY A 131 -21.47 -3.21 7.24
C GLY A 131 -22.51 -3.24 8.35
N VAL A 132 -23.78 -3.18 7.98
CA VAL A 132 -24.92 -3.35 8.89
C VAL A 132 -25.43 -4.78 8.77
N SER A 133 -25.68 -5.45 9.90
CA SER A 133 -26.32 -6.76 9.90
C SER A 133 -27.72 -6.67 9.28
N ALA A 134 -28.03 -7.57 8.35
CA ALA A 134 -29.36 -7.67 7.76
C ALA A 134 -30.47 -8.00 8.78
N ALA A 135 -30.10 -8.46 9.98
CA ALA A 135 -31.01 -8.80 11.07
C ALA A 135 -31.06 -7.72 12.18
N THR A 136 -30.50 -6.53 11.96
CA THR A 136 -30.54 -5.46 12.96
C THR A 136 -31.99 -5.06 13.29
N ALA A 137 -32.26 -4.81 14.58
CA ALA A 137 -33.53 -4.23 15.01
C ALA A 137 -33.62 -2.71 14.74
N HIS A 138 -32.51 -2.08 14.36
CA HIS A 138 -32.35 -0.63 14.19
C HIS A 138 -31.68 -0.31 12.83
N PRO A 139 -32.32 -0.61 11.69
CA PRO A 139 -31.71 -0.44 10.38
C PRO A 139 -31.48 1.04 10.02
N GLU A 140 -32.40 1.93 10.40
CA GLU A 140 -32.30 3.36 10.09
C GLU A 140 -31.19 4.02 10.91
N GLU A 141 -31.10 3.74 12.21
CA GLU A 141 -30.07 4.30 13.09
C GLU A 141 -28.68 3.74 12.76
N ALA A 142 -28.58 2.45 12.41
CA ALA A 142 -27.32 1.86 11.98
C ALA A 142 -26.84 2.46 10.65
N ALA A 143 -27.74 2.70 9.70
CA ALA A 143 -27.41 3.40 8.46
C ALA A 143 -27.00 4.84 8.72
N ALA A 144 -27.71 5.56 9.60
CA ALA A 144 -27.37 6.93 10.00
C ALA A 144 -25.99 7.01 10.68
N LEU A 145 -25.60 6.01 11.45
CA LEU A 145 -24.26 5.96 12.04
C LEU A 145 -23.17 5.78 10.98
N ILE A 146 -23.37 4.91 10.00
CA ILE A 146 -22.40 4.74 8.90
C ILE A 146 -22.33 6.03 8.07
N ASP A 147 -23.47 6.64 7.77
CA ASP A 147 -23.53 7.91 7.05
C ASP A 147 -22.80 9.01 7.82
N PHE A 148 -23.00 9.12 9.13
CA PHE A 148 -22.27 10.04 9.98
C PHE A 148 -20.75 9.82 9.89
N ILE A 149 -20.28 8.58 10.04
CA ILE A 149 -18.84 8.28 10.00
C ILE A 149 -18.19 8.63 8.65
N VAL A 150 -18.93 8.49 7.54
CA VAL A 150 -18.37 8.59 6.19
C VAL A 150 -18.63 9.95 5.53
N ASN A 151 -19.75 10.60 5.86
CA ASN A 151 -20.27 11.78 5.18
C ASN A 151 -20.47 13.01 6.08
N ASP A 152 -20.31 12.89 7.41
CA ASP A 152 -20.40 14.04 8.30
C ASP A 152 -19.03 14.77 8.40
N PRO A 153 -18.98 16.09 8.15
CA PRO A 153 -17.74 16.84 8.24
C PRO A 153 -17.08 16.82 9.63
N ASP A 154 -17.87 16.84 10.71
CA ASP A 154 -17.34 16.87 12.07
C ASP A 154 -16.71 15.51 12.40
N ALA A 155 -17.33 14.42 11.94
CA ALA A 155 -16.76 13.08 12.07
C ALA A 155 -15.43 12.93 11.31
N VAL A 156 -15.36 13.45 10.08
CA VAL A 156 -14.13 13.41 9.26
C VAL A 156 -13.03 14.27 9.87
N GLU A 157 -13.34 15.44 10.42
CA GLU A 157 -12.37 16.31 11.11
C GLU A 157 -11.78 15.60 12.34
N ILE A 158 -12.61 14.89 13.10
CA ILE A 158 -12.16 14.10 14.27
C ILE A 158 -11.29 12.90 13.85
N LEU A 159 -11.67 12.20 12.77
CA LEU A 159 -10.98 10.99 12.33
C LEU A 159 -9.69 11.28 11.54
N GLY A 160 -9.64 12.42 10.84
CA GLY A 160 -8.53 12.82 9.99
C GLY A 160 -8.15 11.75 8.96
N ALA A 161 -6.85 11.57 8.74
CA ALA A 161 -6.29 10.56 7.84
C ALA A 161 -5.82 9.28 8.57
N GLY A 162 -6.12 9.12 9.87
CA GLY A 162 -5.59 8.05 10.70
C GLY A 162 -6.02 6.63 10.30
N ARG A 163 -6.95 6.49 9.35
CA ARG A 163 -7.45 5.21 8.80
C ARG A 163 -7.37 5.15 7.26
N GLY A 164 -6.56 6.04 6.68
CA GLY A 164 -6.57 6.37 5.25
C GLY A 164 -7.33 7.67 5.00
N LEU A 165 -7.23 8.18 3.77
CA LEU A 165 -7.95 9.38 3.36
C LEU A 165 -9.46 9.13 3.31
N PRO A 166 -10.30 10.14 3.62
CA PRO A 166 -11.74 10.03 3.49
C PRO A 166 -12.16 9.59 2.08
N VAL A 167 -13.09 8.65 2.00
CA VAL A 167 -13.62 8.14 0.72
C VAL A 167 -14.53 9.15 0.01
N ASN A 168 -15.11 10.10 0.76
CA ASN A 168 -15.90 11.19 0.20
C ASN A 168 -14.99 12.30 -0.31
N ASP A 169 -14.94 12.49 -1.63
CA ASP A 169 -14.02 13.43 -2.29
C ASP A 169 -14.16 14.87 -1.78
N ARG A 170 -15.39 15.34 -1.52
CA ARG A 170 -15.62 16.71 -1.01
C ARG A 170 -15.05 16.90 0.39
N LEU A 171 -15.16 15.89 1.24
CA LEU A 171 -14.61 15.93 2.60
C LEU A 171 -13.10 15.75 2.59
N ARG A 172 -12.57 14.95 1.66
CA ARG A 172 -11.13 14.83 1.43
C ARG A 172 -10.53 16.18 1.03
N GLU A 173 -11.10 16.85 0.02
CA GLU A 173 -10.66 18.19 -0.43
C GLU A 173 -10.66 19.22 0.71
N ARG A 174 -11.63 19.14 1.63
CA ARG A 174 -11.71 20.00 2.81
C ARG A 174 -10.63 19.67 3.86
N LEU A 175 -10.32 18.40 4.08
CA LEU A 175 -9.33 17.94 5.05
C LEU A 175 -7.89 18.15 4.56
N GLU A 176 -7.64 18.06 3.26
CA GLU A 176 -6.30 18.11 2.66
C GLU A 176 -5.40 19.29 3.10
N PRO A 177 -5.91 20.54 3.21
CA PRO A 177 -5.12 21.67 3.70
C PRO A 177 -4.68 21.54 5.16
N GLU A 178 -5.37 20.72 5.94
CA GLU A 178 -5.14 20.50 7.38
C GLU A 178 -4.20 19.32 7.64
N LEU A 179 -3.91 18.50 6.62
CA LEU A 179 -3.00 17.37 6.72
C LEU A 179 -1.57 17.85 7.01
N THR A 180 -0.92 17.19 7.96
CA THR A 180 0.45 17.48 8.38
C THR A 180 1.33 16.23 8.27
N GLY A 181 2.64 16.42 8.32
CA GLY A 181 3.60 15.32 8.27
C GLY A 181 3.42 14.42 7.05
N PHE A 182 3.51 13.11 7.29
CA PHE A 182 3.47 12.11 6.22
C PHE A 182 2.08 11.94 5.60
N ASP A 183 0.99 12.27 6.30
CA ASP A 183 -0.37 12.19 5.75
C ASP A 183 -0.54 13.13 4.54
N ARG A 184 0.13 14.29 4.56
CA ARG A 184 0.18 15.19 3.41
C ARG A 184 0.93 14.58 2.22
N VAL A 185 1.96 13.77 2.46
CA VAL A 185 2.71 13.05 1.41
C VAL A 185 1.81 11.99 0.78
N ILE A 186 1.05 11.24 1.59
CA ILE A 186 0.07 10.27 1.12
C ILE A 186 -1.00 10.94 0.24
N ALA A 187 -1.62 12.03 0.72
CA ALA A 187 -2.63 12.76 -0.05
C ALA A 187 -2.09 13.30 -1.38
N ALA A 188 -0.89 13.87 -1.38
CA ALA A 188 -0.24 14.32 -2.62
C ALA A 188 0.05 13.16 -3.58
N HIS A 189 0.45 12.00 -3.04
CA HIS A 189 0.69 10.80 -3.84
C HIS A 189 -0.61 10.26 -4.45
N HIS A 190 -1.70 10.18 -3.69
CA HIS A 190 -3.02 9.76 -4.20
C HIS A 190 -3.48 10.65 -5.35
N ARG A 191 -3.45 11.97 -5.19
CA ARG A 191 -3.80 12.93 -6.27
C ARG A 191 -2.96 12.75 -7.52
N SER A 192 -1.67 12.43 -7.38
CA SER A 192 -0.78 12.18 -8.53
C SER A 192 -1.17 10.94 -9.36
N LEU A 193 -2.06 10.10 -8.82
CA LEU A 193 -2.48 8.83 -9.39
C LEU A 193 -3.95 8.81 -9.82
N GLU A 194 -4.78 9.76 -9.38
CA GLU A 194 -6.23 9.80 -9.68
C GLU A 194 -6.54 9.80 -11.20
N ASP A 195 -5.74 10.49 -12.01
CA ASP A 195 -5.91 10.49 -13.48
C ASP A 195 -5.46 9.17 -14.15
N ARG A 196 -4.67 8.36 -13.44
CA ARG A 196 -4.00 7.16 -13.97
C ARG A 196 -4.67 5.88 -13.50
N LEU A 197 -5.27 5.90 -12.32
CA LEU A 197 -5.90 4.75 -11.69
C LEU A 197 -7.41 4.92 -11.75
N LYS A 198 -8.10 3.85 -12.15
CA LYS A 198 -9.56 3.84 -12.05
C LYS A 198 -9.96 3.67 -10.57
N PRO A 199 -11.03 4.34 -10.10
CA PRO A 199 -11.64 4.05 -8.81
C PRO A 199 -12.03 2.57 -8.66
#